data_AF-A0A2Z4K085-F1
#
_entry.id   AF-A0A2Z4K085-F1
#
_cell.length_a   1.000
_cell.length_b   1.000
_cell.length_c   1.000
_cell.angle_alpha   90.00
_cell.angle_beta   90.00
_cell.angle_gamma   90.00
#
_symmetry.space_group_name_H-M   'P 1'
#
loop_
_entity.id
_entity.type
_entity.pdbx_description
1 polymer ?
#
loop_
_entity_poly.entity_id
_entity_poly.type
_entity_poly.pdbx_seq_one_letter_code
_entity_poly.pdbx_strand_id
1 'polypeptide(L)'
;MLYQVLEGRLSANAIAAQRNMSHHTVRRAMAIIDKKSINRGMIESWDDHQLMQEFGSTRSAHLFFEEPDWDAEVAYLRQGFSRIEAHNRYVENAEPGRAMTYRTYCKRIKDHIATLDPVMSLDHPPAYAMQTDFAGYEPQA
;
A
#
# COMPACT_ATOMS: atom_id res chain seq x y z
N MET A 1 -4.34 9.93 22.26
CA MET A 1 -3.35 10.89 21.69
C MET A 1 -3.97 12.27 21.52
N LEU A 2 -5.08 12.43 20.78
CA LEU A 2 -5.70 13.75 20.52
C LEU A 2 -6.03 14.53 21.80
N TYR A 3 -6.53 13.87 22.85
CA TYR A 3 -6.74 14.53 24.16
C TYR A 3 -5.46 15.07 24.79
N GLN A 4 -4.33 14.37 24.66
CA GLN A 4 -3.03 14.86 25.17
C GLN A 4 -2.50 16.04 24.37
N VAL A 5 -2.83 16.09 23.07
CA VAL A 5 -2.55 17.26 22.23
C VAL A 5 -3.39 18.45 22.70
N LEU A 6 -4.69 18.26 22.95
CA LEU A 6 -5.59 19.31 23.42
C LEU A 6 -5.24 19.85 24.82
N GLU A 7 -4.68 19.00 25.68
CA GLU A 7 -4.21 19.43 27.00
C GLU A 7 -3.01 20.38 26.92
N GLY A 8 -2.25 20.38 25.82
CA GLY A 8 -1.15 21.33 25.56
C GLY A 8 0.05 21.21 26.51
N ARG A 9 0.08 20.20 27.39
CA ARG A 9 1.10 20.05 28.43
C ARG A 9 2.38 19.38 27.95
N LEU A 10 2.33 18.68 26.82
CA LEU A 10 3.41 17.82 26.33
C LEU A 10 3.82 18.21 24.91
N SER A 11 5.12 18.13 24.64
CA SER A 11 5.65 18.31 23.28
C SER A 11 5.29 17.12 22.39
N ALA A 12 5.27 17.33 21.07
CA ALA A 12 4.99 16.26 20.11
C ALA A 12 5.91 15.03 20.30
N ASN A 13 7.18 15.25 20.65
CA ASN A 13 8.14 14.18 20.94
C ASN A 13 7.76 13.39 22.21
N ALA A 14 7.34 14.07 23.27
CA ALA A 14 6.93 13.43 24.51
C ALA A 14 5.67 12.57 24.31
N ILE A 15 4.68 13.09 23.57
CA ILE A 15 3.46 12.35 23.23
C ILE A 15 3.78 11.13 22.35
N ALA A 16 4.65 11.32 21.34
CA ALA A 16 5.08 10.26 20.44
C ALA A 16 5.77 9.10 21.19
N ALA A 17 6.68 9.43 22.11
CA ALA A 17 7.36 8.45 22.95
C ALA A 17 6.40 7.70 23.88
N GLN A 18 5.49 8.41 24.57
CA GLN A 18 4.51 7.79 25.47
C GLN A 18 3.52 6.85 24.76
N ARG A 19 3.17 7.16 23.52
CA ARG A 19 2.17 6.43 22.74
C ARG A 19 2.77 5.51 21.69
N ASN A 20 4.09 5.34 21.69
CA ASN A 20 4.84 4.54 20.73
C ASN A 20 4.40 4.79 19.27
N MET A 21 4.41 6.06 18.85
CA MET A 21 3.95 6.47 17.52
C MET A 21 4.93 7.45 16.87
N SER A 22 4.80 7.64 15.56
CA SER A 22 5.63 8.60 14.83
C SER A 22 5.38 10.04 15.31
N HIS A 23 6.46 10.75 15.62
CA HIS A 23 6.44 12.18 15.91
C HIS A 23 5.75 13.00 14.81
N HIS A 24 5.89 12.60 13.54
CA HIS A 24 5.24 13.27 12.42
C HIS A 24 3.71 13.16 12.48
N THR A 25 3.18 12.02 12.93
CA THR A 25 1.75 11.81 13.12
C THR A 25 1.19 12.75 14.19
N VAL A 26 1.90 12.87 15.33
CA VAL A 26 1.50 13.78 16.41
C VAL A 26 1.55 15.23 15.95
N ARG A 27 2.65 15.66 15.31
CA ARG A 27 2.81 17.03 14.81
C ARG A 27 1.74 17.40 13.79
N ARG A 28 1.37 16.46 12.91
CA ARG A 28 0.26 16.64 11.96
C ARG A 28 -1.07 16.83 12.70
N ALA A 29 -1.35 16.01 13.70
CA ALA A 29 -2.58 16.15 14.51
C ALA A 29 -2.64 17.49 15.24
N MET A 30 -1.52 17.96 15.82
CA MET A 30 -1.41 19.30 16.43
C MET A 30 -1.75 20.39 15.41
N ALA A 31 -1.13 20.36 14.22
CA ALA A 31 -1.39 21.35 13.19
C ALA A 31 -2.84 21.36 12.70
N ILE A 32 -3.51 20.20 12.65
CA ILE A 32 -4.94 20.11 12.29
C ILE A 32 -5.82 20.70 13.39
N ILE A 33 -5.55 20.37 14.65
CA ILE A 33 -6.27 20.90 15.81
C ILE A 33 -6.15 22.42 15.87
N ASP A 34 -4.94 22.95 15.74
CA ASP A 34 -4.69 24.39 15.76
C ASP A 34 -5.37 25.10 14.58
N LYS A 35 -5.28 24.53 13.37
CA LYS A 35 -5.86 25.11 12.16
C LYS A 35 -7.39 25.15 12.19
N LYS A 36 -8.03 24.10 12.74
CA LYS A 36 -9.49 23.95 12.75
C LYS A 36 -10.13 24.37 14.08
N SER A 37 -9.33 24.87 15.03
CA SER A 37 -9.76 25.22 16.39
C SER A 37 -10.57 24.10 17.05
N ILE A 38 -10.14 22.85 16.84
CA ILE A 38 -10.85 21.66 17.33
C ILE A 38 -10.73 21.66 18.85
N ASN A 39 -11.87 21.54 19.53
CA ASN A 39 -11.92 21.44 20.98
C ASN A 39 -12.32 20.02 21.42
N ARG A 40 -12.25 19.79 22.74
CA ARG A 40 -12.57 18.49 23.33
C ARG A 40 -13.99 18.02 23.02
N GLY A 41 -14.98 18.92 23.10
CA GLY A 41 -16.38 18.59 22.82
C GLY A 41 -16.61 18.16 21.38
N MET A 42 -15.86 18.73 20.42
CA MET A 42 -15.91 18.30 19.02
C MET A 42 -15.41 16.87 18.85
N ILE A 43 -14.26 16.53 19.45
CA ILE A 43 -13.70 15.16 19.37
C ILE A 43 -14.63 14.14 20.01
N GLU A 44 -15.25 14.46 21.14
CA GLU A 44 -16.20 13.57 21.83
C GLU A 44 -17.51 13.38 21.06
N SER A 45 -17.88 14.35 20.21
CA SER A 45 -19.07 14.27 19.35
C SER A 45 -18.85 13.56 18.02
N TRP A 46 -17.59 13.28 17.65
CA TRP A 46 -17.26 12.68 16.37
C TRP A 46 -17.27 11.16 16.43
N ASP A 47 -17.80 10.55 15.37
CA ASP A 47 -17.68 9.11 15.17
C ASP A 47 -16.28 8.73 14.65
N ASP A 48 -15.96 7.42 14.68
CA ASP A 48 -14.66 6.91 14.24
C ASP A 48 -14.37 7.25 12.76
N HIS A 49 -15.41 7.35 11.93
CA HIS A 49 -15.28 7.68 10.51
C HIS A 49 -14.87 9.16 10.31
N GLN A 50 -15.49 10.08 11.04
CA GLN A 50 -15.16 11.50 11.07
C GLN A 50 -13.75 11.72 11.62
N LEU A 51 -13.37 11.00 12.68
CA LEU A 51 -12.01 11.03 13.21
C LEU A 51 -10.98 10.52 12.18
N MET A 52 -11.29 9.46 11.44
CA MET A 52 -10.45 8.97 10.35
C MET A 52 -10.35 9.94 9.18
N GLN A 53 -11.45 10.61 8.81
CA GLN A 53 -11.45 11.60 7.73
C GLN A 53 -10.56 12.80 8.07
N GLU A 54 -10.58 13.23 9.32
CA GLU A 54 -9.85 14.42 9.79
C GLU A 54 -8.38 14.12 10.11
N PHE A 55 -8.12 13.06 10.87
CA PHE A 55 -6.79 12.75 11.39
C PHE A 55 -6.12 11.55 10.75
N GLY A 56 -6.87 10.68 10.06
CA GLY A 56 -6.35 9.49 9.42
C GLY A 56 -5.27 9.85 8.41
N SER A 57 -4.21 9.04 8.33
CA SER A 57 -3.18 9.24 7.30
C SER A 57 -3.90 9.30 5.97
N THR A 58 -3.78 10.44 5.29
CA THR A 58 -4.25 10.59 3.92
C THR A 58 -3.45 9.57 3.13
N ARG A 59 -3.97 8.34 2.98
CA ARG A 59 -3.65 7.54 1.81
C ARG A 59 -3.99 8.49 0.69
N SER A 60 -2.92 8.96 0.04
CA SER A 60 -2.88 9.80 -1.15
C SER A 60 -4.27 9.91 -1.77
N ALA A 61 -4.79 11.14 -1.85
CA ALA A 61 -6.01 11.46 -2.58
C ALA A 61 -6.14 10.47 -3.73
N HIS A 62 -7.21 9.67 -3.74
CA HIS A 62 -7.44 8.73 -4.83
C HIS A 62 -7.36 9.57 -6.10
N LEU A 63 -6.22 9.46 -6.79
CA LEU A 63 -6.13 9.91 -8.17
C LEU A 63 -7.16 9.02 -8.85
N PHE A 64 -8.31 9.61 -9.14
CA PHE A 64 -9.40 8.95 -9.84
C PHE A 64 -8.90 8.72 -11.26
N PHE A 65 -8.09 7.68 -11.39
CA PHE A 65 -7.73 7.17 -12.69
C PHE A 65 -8.89 6.37 -13.23
N GLU A 66 -9.08 6.45 -14.54
CA GLU A 66 -9.96 5.53 -15.23
C GLU A 66 -9.28 4.16 -15.26
N GLU A 67 -9.95 3.13 -14.73
CA GLU A 67 -9.41 1.77 -14.77
C GLU A 67 -9.74 1.12 -16.12
N PRO A 68 -8.74 0.59 -16.85
CA PRO A 68 -9.01 -0.19 -18.04
C PRO A 68 -9.65 -1.53 -17.66
N ASP A 69 -10.26 -2.18 -18.65
CA ASP A 69 -10.59 -3.60 -18.56
C ASP A 69 -9.30 -4.43 -18.48
N TRP A 70 -8.93 -4.83 -17.27
CA TRP A 70 -7.69 -5.56 -17.01
C TRP A 70 -7.63 -6.92 -17.72
N ASP A 71 -8.77 -7.57 -17.96
CA ASP A 71 -8.80 -8.85 -18.67
C ASP A 71 -8.51 -8.65 -20.17
N ALA A 72 -9.04 -7.58 -20.76
CA ALA A 72 -8.73 -7.18 -22.14
C ALA A 72 -7.26 -6.75 -22.31
N GLU A 73 -6.68 -6.08 -21.31
CA GLU A 73 -5.27 -5.71 -21.29
C GLU A 73 -4.37 -6.96 -21.19
N VAL A 74 -4.70 -7.93 -20.35
CA VAL A 74 -3.96 -9.21 -20.27
C VAL A 74 -4.10 -10.02 -21.55
N ALA A 75 -5.29 -10.08 -22.15
CA ALA A 75 -5.49 -10.75 -23.44
C ALA A 75 -4.61 -10.13 -24.53
N TYR A 76 -4.46 -8.80 -24.53
CA TYR A 76 -3.58 -8.10 -25.46
C TYR A 76 -2.10 -8.43 -25.22
N LEU A 77 -1.65 -8.43 -23.96
CA LEU A 77 -0.28 -8.86 -23.65
C LEU A 77 0.00 -10.32 -24.05
N ARG A 78 -0.99 -11.21 -23.90
CA ARG A 78 -0.88 -12.62 -24.31
C ARG A 78 -0.78 -12.80 -25.83
N GLN A 79 -1.19 -11.81 -26.63
CA GLN A 79 -0.97 -11.81 -28.08
C GLN A 79 0.48 -11.46 -28.47
N GLY A 80 1.34 -11.13 -27.49
CA GLY A 80 2.76 -10.82 -27.71
C GLY A 80 3.10 -9.32 -27.72
N PHE A 81 2.11 -8.45 -27.50
CA PHE A 81 2.34 -7.01 -27.39
C PHE A 81 3.07 -6.64 -26.10
N SER A 82 3.82 -5.55 -26.16
CA SER A 82 4.57 -5.03 -25.02
C SER A 82 3.69 -4.23 -24.06
N ARG A 83 4.16 -4.11 -22.81
CA ARG A 83 3.46 -3.30 -21.79
C ARG A 83 3.39 -1.81 -22.14
N ILE A 84 4.33 -1.30 -22.92
CA ILE A 84 4.31 0.10 -23.36
C ILE A 84 3.26 0.32 -24.45
N GLU A 85 3.10 -0.63 -25.38
CA GLU A 85 2.04 -0.56 -26.39
C GLU A 85 0.65 -0.66 -25.76
N ALA A 86 0.47 -1.58 -24.80
CA ALA A 86 -0.77 -1.71 -24.04
C ALA A 86 -1.10 -0.43 -23.25
N HIS A 87 -0.09 0.18 -22.61
CA HIS A 87 -0.27 1.46 -21.91
C HIS A 87 -0.61 2.61 -22.86
N ASN A 88 0.06 2.73 -24.01
CA ASN A 88 -0.25 3.77 -25.00
C ASN A 88 -1.69 3.65 -25.50
N ARG A 89 -2.14 2.43 -25.82
CA ARG A 89 -3.53 2.14 -26.19
C ARG A 89 -4.52 2.53 -25.09
N TYR A 90 -4.19 2.23 -23.83
CA TYR A 90 -5.00 2.66 -22.70
C TYR A 90 -5.08 4.19 -22.58
N VAL A 91 -3.95 4.89 -22.74
CA VAL A 91 -3.89 6.36 -22.67
C VAL A 91 -4.73 7.00 -23.79
N GLU A 92 -4.75 6.40 -24.99
CA GLU A 92 -5.58 6.87 -26.11
C GLU A 92 -7.09 6.74 -25.83
N ASN A 93 -7.49 5.75 -25.03
CA ASN A 93 -8.89 5.51 -24.70
C ASN A 93 -9.36 6.24 -23.43
N ALA A 94 -8.44 6.61 -22.54
CA ALA A 94 -8.77 7.25 -21.27
C ALA A 94 -9.10 8.75 -21.45
N GLU A 95 -9.98 9.28 -20.60
CA GLU A 95 -10.23 10.72 -20.59
C GLU A 95 -8.94 11.54 -20.33
N PRO A 96 -8.74 12.69 -21.00
CA PRO A 96 -7.58 13.55 -20.79
C PRO A 96 -7.38 13.90 -19.31
N GLY A 97 -6.21 13.57 -18.77
CA GLY A 97 -5.87 13.82 -17.36
C GLY A 97 -6.35 12.76 -16.37
N ARG A 98 -7.07 11.72 -16.82
CA ARG A 98 -7.48 10.56 -16.01
C ARG A 98 -6.70 9.29 -16.30
N ALA A 99 -5.76 9.34 -17.23
CA ALA A 99 -4.87 8.22 -17.51
C ALA A 99 -3.88 7.96 -16.35
N MET A 100 -3.71 6.69 -15.98
CA MET A 100 -2.65 6.25 -15.09
C MET A 100 -1.27 6.51 -15.68
N THR A 101 -0.33 6.85 -14.79
CA THR A 101 1.10 6.84 -15.15
C THR A 101 1.56 5.43 -15.49
N TYR A 102 2.50 5.31 -16.42
CA TYR A 102 3.03 4.02 -16.88
C TYR A 102 3.48 3.10 -15.73
N ARG A 103 4.14 3.67 -14.71
CA ARG A 103 4.57 2.93 -13.51
C ARG A 103 3.39 2.34 -12.73
N THR A 104 2.30 3.10 -12.58
CA THR A 104 1.10 2.67 -11.84
C THR A 104 0.38 1.58 -12.62
N TYR A 105 0.22 1.78 -13.93
CA TYR A 105 -0.34 0.78 -14.85
C TYR A 105 0.45 -0.54 -14.79
N CYS A 106 1.77 -0.48 -14.95
CA CYS A 106 2.64 -1.67 -14.90
C CYS A 106 2.57 -2.43 -13.56
N LYS A 107 2.40 -1.70 -12.45
CA LYS A 107 2.21 -2.33 -11.14
C LYS A 107 0.89 -3.08 -11.09
N ARG A 108 -0.21 -2.42 -11.47
CA ARG A 108 -1.56 -2.99 -11.40
C ARG A 108 -1.75 -4.18 -12.34
N ILE A 109 -1.27 -4.09 -13.57
CA ILE A 109 -1.36 -5.22 -14.51
C ILE A 109 -0.54 -6.43 -14.05
N LYS A 110 0.61 -6.20 -13.39
CA LYS A 110 1.39 -7.28 -12.78
C LYS A 110 0.62 -7.95 -11.65
N ASP A 111 0.02 -7.15 -10.78
CA ASP A 111 -0.78 -7.65 -9.66
C ASP A 111 -1.99 -8.44 -10.18
N HIS A 112 -2.66 -7.97 -11.24
CA HIS A 112 -3.77 -8.68 -11.89
C HIS A 112 -3.35 -10.01 -12.52
N ILE A 113 -2.25 -10.03 -13.30
CA ILE A 113 -1.70 -11.27 -13.88
C ILE A 113 -1.40 -12.29 -12.78
N ALA A 114 -0.86 -11.87 -11.64
CA ALA A 114 -0.58 -12.77 -10.52
C ALA A 114 -1.83 -13.43 -9.92
N THR A 115 -3.02 -12.81 -10.07
CA THR A 115 -4.29 -13.43 -9.67
C THR A 115 -4.80 -14.46 -10.67
N LEU A 116 -4.55 -14.25 -11.96
CA LEU A 116 -4.98 -15.15 -13.03
C LEU A 116 -4.06 -16.36 -13.18
N ASP A 117 -2.76 -16.13 -13.05
CA ASP A 117 -1.71 -17.14 -13.20
C ASP A 117 -0.95 -17.23 -11.86
N PRO A 118 -1.50 -17.93 -10.85
CA PRO A 118 -0.82 -18.10 -9.57
C PRO A 118 0.44 -18.94 -9.77
N VAL A 119 1.58 -18.26 -9.89
CA VAL A 119 2.89 -18.90 -9.93
C VAL A 119 3.22 -19.38 -8.53
N MET A 120 3.09 -20.69 -8.30
CA MET A 120 3.59 -21.34 -7.10
C MET A 120 5.12 -21.35 -7.16
N SER A 121 5.75 -20.40 -6.47
CA SER A 121 7.19 -20.47 -6.17
C SER A 121 7.36 -21.45 -5.02
N LEU A 122 7.90 -22.64 -5.31
CA LEU A 122 8.38 -23.54 -4.27
C LEU A 122 9.77 -23.06 -3.87
N ASP A 123 9.84 -22.30 -2.78
CA ASP A 123 11.12 -21.92 -2.20
C ASP A 123 11.76 -23.19 -1.62
N HIS A 124 12.80 -23.68 -2.30
CA HIS A 124 13.69 -24.69 -1.75
C HIS A 124 14.92 -23.98 -1.19
N PRO A 125 14.93 -23.60 0.10
CA PRO A 125 16.12 -23.03 0.68
C PRO A 125 17.28 -24.05 0.58
N PRO A 126 18.52 -23.59 0.38
CA PRO A 126 19.67 -24.48 0.38
C PRO A 126 19.68 -25.31 1.67
N ALA A 127 19.95 -26.61 1.55
CA ALA A 127 19.88 -27.62 2.61
C ALA A 127 18.48 -28.01 3.13
N TYR A 128 17.38 -27.57 2.51
CA TYR A 128 16.01 -27.98 2.89
C TYR A 128 15.77 -29.49 2.76
N ALA A 129 16.30 -30.10 1.71
CA ALA A 129 16.30 -31.54 1.50
C ALA A 129 17.68 -31.95 0.98
N MET A 130 18.57 -32.30 1.90
CA MET A 130 19.85 -32.90 1.54
C MET A 130 19.64 -34.40 1.45
N GLN A 131 19.69 -34.94 0.23
CA GLN A 131 19.81 -36.38 0.03
C GLN A 131 21.29 -36.73 0.13
N THR A 132 21.65 -37.52 1.13
CA THR A 132 22.98 -38.11 1.25
C THR A 132 23.01 -39.37 0.40
N ASP A 133 23.68 -39.30 -0.74
CA ASP A 133 24.00 -40.48 -1.53
C ASP A 133 25.31 -41.08 -1.03
N PHE A 134 25.31 -42.37 -0.70
CA PHE A 134 26.50 -43.09 -0.27
C PHE A 134 27.17 -43.70 -1.49
N ALA A 135 28.28 -43.11 -1.93
CA ALA A 135 29.21 -43.79 -2.84
C ALA A 135 30.08 -44.78 -2.05
N GLY A 136 29.49 -45.89 -1.58
CA GLY A 136 30.18 -46.93 -0.82
C GLY A 136 29.23 -47.86 -0.05
N TYR A 137 29.79 -48.85 0.65
CA TYR A 137 29.00 -49.77 1.48
C TYR A 137 28.57 -49.09 2.79
N GLU A 138 27.30 -49.22 3.16
CA GLU A 138 26.73 -48.76 4.43
C GLU A 138 27.54 -49.31 5.62
N PRO A 139 27.91 -48.48 6.62
CA PRO A 139 28.53 -48.99 7.83
C PRO A 139 27.48 -49.79 8.63
N GLN A 140 27.76 -51.09 8.83
CA GLN A 140 26.92 -51.95 9.67
C GLN A 140 27.04 -51.50 11.13
N ALA A 141 25.87 -51.39 11.79
CA ALA A 141 25.72 -51.06 13.20
C ALA A 141 26.22 -52.18 14.13
#